data_AF-A0A7L6A8N7-F1
#
_entry.id   AF-A0A7L6A8N7-F1
#
_cell.length_a   1.000
_cell.length_b   1.000
_cell.length_c   1.000
_cell.angle_alpha   90.00
_cell.angle_beta   90.00
_cell.angle_gamma   90.00
#
_symmetry.space_group_name_H-M   'P 1'
#
loop_
_entity.id
_entity.type
_entity.pdbx_description
1 polymer ?
#
loop_
_entity_poly.entity_id
_entity_poly.type
_entity_poly.pdbx_seq_one_letter_code
_entity_poly.pdbx_strand_id
1 'polypeptide(L)' 'MKGVNAKLAVAGIVALSTAVAASGCGGDTYVKVQGTTTVSKGQQLIDLQDALNEGAINRDEYDRLRAIILKRQN' A
#
# COMPACT_ATOMS: atom_id res chain seq x y z
N MET A 1 -53.38 12.27 26.28
CA MET A 1 -52.19 11.39 26.11
C MET A 1 -51.69 11.60 24.67
N LYS A 2 -51.17 12.76 24.29
CA LYS A 2 -49.74 13.14 24.26
C LYS A 2 -48.80 12.01 23.79
N GLY A 3 -48.47 12.01 22.50
CA GLY A 3 -47.08 12.26 22.11
C GLY A 3 -46.16 11.07 21.81
N VAL A 4 -46.64 9.93 21.32
CA VAL A 4 -45.74 8.78 21.02
C VAL A 4 -45.58 8.45 19.53
N ASN A 5 -46.45 8.94 18.64
CA ASN A 5 -46.46 8.48 17.23
C ASN A 5 -45.77 9.40 16.22
N ALA A 6 -45.07 10.45 16.67
CA ALA A 6 -44.35 11.37 15.77
C ALA A 6 -42.84 11.08 15.68
N LYS A 7 -42.27 10.30 16.61
CA LYS A 7 -40.84 9.96 16.62
C LYS A 7 -40.49 8.75 15.76
N LEU A 8 -41.46 7.90 15.42
CA LEU A 8 -41.22 6.68 14.64
C LEU A 8 -41.20 6.91 13.12
N ALA A 9 -41.91 7.94 12.63
CA ALA A 9 -41.99 8.23 11.20
C ALA A 9 -40.74 8.95 10.65
N VAL A 10 -40.01 9.68 11.51
CA VAL A 10 -38.78 10.39 11.12
C VAL A 10 -37.57 9.44 11.05
N ALA A 11 -37.60 8.32 11.78
CA ALA A 11 -36.52 7.33 11.77
C ALA A 11 -36.47 6.47 10.49
N GLY A 12 -37.59 6.33 9.78
CA GLY A 12 -37.67 5.50 8.56
C GLY A 12 -37.20 6.17 7.28
N ILE A 13 -37.26 7.50 7.20
CA ILE A 13 -36.95 8.25 5.96
C ILE A 13 -35.44 8.54 5.83
N VAL A 14 -34.69 8.54 6.94
CA VAL A 14 -33.23 8.77 6.93
C VAL A 14 -32.45 7.54 6.42
N ALA A 15 -33.06 6.35 6.42
CA ALA A 15 -32.39 5.10 6.03
C ALA A 15 -32.30 4.86 4.51
N LEU A 16 -32.98 5.66 3.68
CA LEU A 16 -33.07 5.44 2.22
C LEU A 16 -32.26 6.44 1.37
N SER A 17 -31.61 7.43 2.00
CA SER A 17 -30.84 8.46 1.28
C SER A 17 -29.36 8.11 1.05
N THR A 18 -28.88 6.95 1.53
CA THR A 18 -27.45 6.58 1.49
C THR A 18 -27.05 5.73 0.28
N ALA A 19 -28.00 5.32 -0.58
CA ALA A 19 -27.70 4.39 -1.68
C ALA A 19 -27.21 5.05 -2.98
N VAL A 20 -27.23 6.39 -3.11
CA VAL A 20 -26.86 7.08 -4.37
C VAL A 20 -25.40 7.56 -4.39
N ALA A 21 -24.62 7.30 -3.33
CA ALA A 21 -23.18 7.61 -3.31
C ALA A 21 -22.30 6.54 -3.99
N ALA A 22 -22.89 5.47 -4.53
CA ALA A 22 -22.16 4.36 -5.14
C ALA A 22 -22.04 4.43 -6.68
N SER A 23 -22.55 5.48 -7.33
CA SER A 23 -22.39 5.70 -8.78
C SER A 23 -21.38 6.82 -9.05
N GLY A 24 -20.13 6.59 -8.64
CA GLY A 24 -19.08 7.59 -8.78
C GLY A 24 -17.67 7.09 -8.50
N CYS A 25 -17.38 5.81 -8.69
CA CYS A 25 -15.99 5.35 -8.87
C CYS A 25 -15.73 5.12 -10.36
N GLY A 26 -16.01 6.16 -11.14
CA GLY A 26 -15.47 6.32 -12.48
C GLY A 26 -14.08 6.91 -12.32
N GLY A 27 -13.07 6.08 -12.53
CA GLY A 27 -11.69 6.46 -12.33
C GLY A 27 -10.80 5.28 -12.64
N ASP A 28 -10.82 4.87 -13.90
CA ASP A 28 -9.72 4.13 -14.51
C ASP A 28 -8.47 5.00 -14.46
N THR A 29 -7.90 5.11 -13.28
CA THR A 29 -6.61 5.71 -13.08
C THR A 29 -5.68 4.52 -13.07
N TYR A 30 -5.27 4.10 -14.27
CA TYR A 30 -3.93 3.57 -14.44
C TYR A 30 -2.97 4.68 -14.01
N VAL A 31 -2.82 4.87 -12.71
CA VAL A 31 -1.61 5.45 -12.16
C VAL A 31 -0.58 4.37 -12.46
N LYS A 32 0.04 4.46 -13.64
CA LYS A 32 1.39 3.96 -13.79
C LYS A 32 2.16 4.70 -12.72
N VAL A 33 2.29 4.11 -11.54
CA VAL A 33 3.36 4.41 -10.61
C VAL A 33 4.64 3.96 -11.31
N GLN A 34 5.03 4.72 -12.35
CA GLN A 34 6.42 4.95 -12.74
C GLN A 34 7.09 5.83 -11.66
N GLY A 35 6.66 5.73 -10.41
CA GLY A 35 7.41 6.18 -9.26
C GLY A 35 8.50 5.15 -9.04
N THR A 36 9.59 5.29 -9.78
CA THR A 36 10.96 5.16 -9.27
C THR A 36 11.15 4.18 -8.10
N THR A 37 10.67 2.94 -8.19
CA THR A 37 11.17 1.85 -7.34
C THR A 37 12.51 1.35 -7.89
N THR A 38 13.28 2.25 -8.50
CA THR A 38 14.66 2.03 -8.88
C THR A 38 15.48 2.22 -7.62
N VAL A 39 15.46 1.20 -6.75
CA VAL A 39 16.38 1.14 -5.62
C VAL A 39 17.78 1.21 -6.20
N SER A 40 18.55 2.24 -5.81
CA SER A 40 19.91 2.43 -6.32
C SER A 40 20.77 1.23 -5.94
N LYS A 41 21.84 0.99 -6.72
CA LYS A 41 22.83 -0.05 -6.35
C LYS A 41 23.40 0.18 -4.96
N GLY A 42 23.63 1.44 -4.59
CA GLY A 42 24.13 1.80 -3.27
C GLY A 42 23.18 1.35 -2.16
N GLN A 43 21.88 1.62 -2.30
CA GLN A 43 20.88 1.22 -1.31
C GLN A 43 20.79 -0.29 -1.19
N GLN A 44 20.76 -1.02 -2.30
CA GLN A 44 20.77 -2.50 -2.28
C GLN A 44 22.00 -3.08 -1.57
N LEU A 45 23.15 -2.41 -1.63
CA LEU A 45 24.37 -2.86 -0.95
C LEU A 45 24.34 -2.57 0.56
N ILE A 46 23.72 -1.47 0.98
CA ILE A 46 23.50 -1.14 2.39
C ILE A 46 22.54 -2.15 3.01
N ASP A 47 21.39 -2.37 2.38
CA ASP A 47 20.39 -3.33 2.86
C ASP A 47 20.98 -4.75 2.96
N LEU A 48 21.84 -5.13 2.01
CA LEU A 48 22.54 -6.42 2.04
C LEU A 48 23.55 -6.52 3.20
N GLN A 49 24.24 -5.43 3.53
CA GLN A 49 25.15 -5.38 4.67
C GLN A 49 24.40 -5.44 6.00
N ASP A 50 23.27 -4.78 6.10
CA ASP A 50 22.41 -4.81 7.28
C ASP A 50 21.86 -6.22 7.51
N ALA A 51 21.40 -6.91 6.45
CA ALA A 51 20.97 -8.30 6.52
C ALA A 51 22.08 -9.25 7.03
N LEU A 52 23.35 -9.02 6.65
CA LEU A 52 24.47 -9.79 7.20
C LEU A 52 24.72 -9.47 8.68
N ASN A 53 24.64 -8.20 9.07
CA ASN A 53 24.85 -7.76 10.45
C ASN A 53 23.76 -8.27 11.39
N GLU A 54 22.53 -8.36 10.90
CA GLU A 54 21.39 -8.93 11.61
C GLU A 54 21.43 -10.46 11.67
N GLY A 55 22.36 -11.11 10.95
CA GLY A 55 22.46 -12.56 10.85
C GLY A 55 21.33 -13.19 10.01
N ALA A 56 20.60 -12.38 9.24
CA ALA A 56 19.55 -12.86 8.34
C ALA A 56 20.11 -13.63 7.14
N ILE A 57 21.37 -13.36 6.76
CA ILE A 57 22.15 -14.10 5.77
C ILE A 57 23.54 -14.42 6.30
N ASN A 58 24.18 -15.44 5.74
CA ASN A 58 25.57 -15.75 6.03
C ASN A 58 26.54 -15.02 5.08
N ARG A 59 27.84 -15.16 5.34
CA ARG A 59 28.89 -14.49 4.57
C ARG A 59 28.93 -14.91 3.10
N ASP A 60 28.70 -16.19 2.81
CA ASP A 60 28.73 -16.72 1.44
C ASP A 60 27.55 -16.21 0.61
N GLU A 61 26.38 -16.03 1.24
CA GLU A 61 25.21 -15.40 0.63
C GLU A 61 25.44 -13.92 0.36
N TYR A 62 26.02 -13.21 1.33
CA TYR A 62 26.42 -11.81 1.16
C TYR A 62 27.35 -11.62 -0.04
N ASP A 63 28.42 -12.40 -0.13
CA ASP A 63 29.42 -12.22 -1.20
C ASP A 63 28.83 -12.53 -2.59
N ARG A 64 27.97 -13.54 -2.71
CA ARG A 64 27.26 -13.87 -3.96
C ARG A 64 26.31 -12.75 -4.38
N LEU A 65 25.46 -12.27 -3.46
CA LEU A 65 24.48 -11.24 -3.74
C LEU A 65 25.14 -9.89 -4.07
N ARG A 66 26.22 -9.55 -3.35
CA ARG A 66 27.04 -8.36 -3.61
C ARG A 66 27.60 -8.37 -5.02
N ALA A 67 28.15 -9.50 -5.47
CA ALA A 67 28.67 -9.64 -6.83
C ALA A 67 27.57 -9.44 -7.90
N ILE A 68 26.37 -9.96 -7.67
CA ILE A 68 25.23 -9.80 -8.58
C ILE A 68 24.81 -8.33 -8.69
N ILE A 69 24.70 -7.62 -7.56
CA ILE A 69 24.31 -6.20 -7.53
C ILE A 69 25.32 -5.34 -8.30
N LEU A 70 26.63 -5.62 -8.11
CA LEU A 70 27.72 -4.90 -8.78
C LEU A 70 27.79 -5.21 -10.28
N LYS A 71 27.49 -6.43 -10.71
CA LYS A 71 27.56 -6.85 -12.13
C LYS A 71 26.42 -6.26 -12.99
N ARG A 72 25.27 -5.94 -12.39
CA ARG A 72 24.15 -5.34 -13.12
C ARG A 72 24.64 -4.02 -13.78
N GLN A 73 24.39 -3.81 -15.06
CA GLN A 73 24.71 -2.53 -15.71
C GLN A 73 23.66 -1.47 -15.32
N ASN A 74 24.02 -0.19 -15.36
CA ASN A 74 23.12 0.93 -15.02
C ASN A 74 22.15 1.22 -16.16
#